data_AF-A0A0T9V0M4-F1
#
_entry.id   AF-A0A0T9V0M4-F1
#
_cell.length_a   1.000
_cell.length_b   1.000
_cell.length_c   1.000
_cell.angle_alpha   90.00
_cell.angle_beta   90.00
_cell.angle_gamma   90.00
#
_symmetry.space_group_name_H-M   'P 1'
#
loop_
_entity.id
_entity.type
_entity.pdbx_description
1 polymer ?
#
loop_
_entity_poly.entity_id
_entity_poly.type
_entity_poly.pdbx_seq_one_letter_code
_entity_poly.pdbx_strand_id
1 'polypeptide(L)' 'MINGIIFGVAVCALIWASYRLGWESAHQTVATECQRLGKFYVGRKTYHCTVIEDKADEADKPDPDRTR' A
#
# COMPACT_ATOMS: atom_id res chain seq x y z
N MET A 1 30.09 -28.31 0.83
CA MET A 1 29.62 -27.53 -0.34
C MET A 1 28.11 -27.27 -0.27
N ILE A 2 27.26 -28.30 -0.14
CA ILE A 2 25.79 -28.17 -0.09
C ILE A 2 25.29 -27.26 1.06
N ASN A 3 25.82 -27.42 2.29
CA ASN A 3 25.39 -26.59 3.43
C ASN A 3 25.66 -25.09 3.24
N GLY A 4 26.73 -24.73 2.54
CA GLY A 4 27.04 -23.33 2.23
C GLY A 4 26.06 -22.74 1.20
N ILE A 5 25.62 -23.54 0.23
CA ILE A 5 24.60 -23.13 -0.74
C ILE A 5 23.25 -22.96 -0.05
N ILE A 6 22.86 -23.90 0.81
CA ILE A 6 21.60 -23.81 1.58
C ILE A 6 21.60 -22.54 2.45
N PHE A 7 22.70 -22.27 3.15
CA PHE A 7 22.82 -21.07 3.98
C PHE A 7 22.73 -19.79 3.13
N GLY A 8 23.41 -19.73 1.99
CA GLY A 8 23.33 -18.59 1.08
C GLY A 8 21.91 -18.34 0.56
N VAL A 9 21.21 -19.39 0.13
CA VAL A 9 19.81 -19.29 -0.33
C VAL A 9 18.89 -18.83 0.79
N ALA A 10 19.07 -19.34 2.02
CA ALA A 10 18.28 -18.94 3.16
C ALA A 10 18.45 -17.45 3.48
N VAL A 11 19.68 -16.93 3.44
CA VAL A 11 19.95 -15.50 3.64
C VAL A 11 19.28 -14.65 2.57
N CYS A 12 19.40 -15.02 1.29
CA CYS A 12 18.75 -14.30 0.20
C CYS A 12 17.22 -14.28 0.35
N ALA A 13 16.63 -15.41 0.73
CA ALA A 13 15.19 -15.52 0.95
C ALA A 13 14.73 -14.61 2.11
N LEU A 14 15.49 -14.54 3.20
CA LEU A 14 15.18 -13.67 4.34
C LEU A 14 15.28 -12.18 3.98
N ILE A 15 16.28 -11.78 3.19
CA ILE A 15 16.42 -10.40 2.71
C ILE A 15 15.22 -10.04 1.83
N TRP A 16 14.86 -10.92 0.89
CA TRP A 16 13.72 -10.68 0.02
C TRP A 16 12.39 -10.59 0.78
N ALA A 17 12.16 -11.50 1.74
CA ALA A 17 10.97 -11.50 2.57
C ALA A 17 10.87 -10.22 3.43
N SER A 18 11.96 -9.81 4.08
CA SER A 18 11.98 -8.59 4.89
C SER A 18 11.75 -7.32 4.06
N TYR A 19 12.33 -7.23 2.86
CA TYR A 19 12.04 -6.16 1.92
C TYR A 19 10.56 -6.10 1.53
N ARG A 20 9.94 -7.24 1.19
CA ARG A 20 8.53 -7.30 0.80
C ARG A 20 7.59 -6.91 1.95
N LEU A 21 7.87 -7.39 3.16
CA LEU A 21 7.08 -7.05 4.34
C LEU A 21 7.21 -5.56 4.69
N GLY A 22 8.41 -5.00 4.63
CA GLY A 22 8.65 -3.58 4.85
C GLY A 22 7.96 -2.70 3.80
N TRP A 23 8.03 -3.09 2.53
CA TRP A 23 7.35 -2.41 1.43
C TRP A 23 5.83 -2.36 1.64
N GLU A 24 5.22 -3.50 1.92
CA GLU A 24 3.76 -3.60 2.13
C GLU A 24 3.31 -2.75 3.33
N SER A 25 3.99 -2.91 4.47
CA SER A 25 3.67 -2.15 5.69
C SER A 25 3.75 -0.64 5.48
N ALA A 26 4.77 -0.16 4.76
CA ALA A 26 4.92 1.26 4.45
C ALA A 26 3.77 1.77 3.56
N HIS A 27 3.39 1.01 2.53
CA HIS A 27 2.29 1.40 1.63
C HIS A 27 0.95 1.43 2.36
N GLN A 28 0.66 0.42 3.19
CA GLN A 28 -0.56 0.37 3.99
C GLN A 28 -0.63 1.54 4.99
N THR A 29 0.49 1.85 5.65
CA THR A 29 0.57 2.98 6.59
C THR A 29 0.30 4.30 5.87
N VAL A 30 0.96 4.53 4.72
CA VAL A 30 0.74 5.74 3.92
C VAL A 30 -0.72 5.80 3.47
N ALA A 31 -1.30 4.73 2.94
CA ALA A 31 -2.69 4.71 2.49
C ALA A 31 -3.68 5.01 3.63
N THR A 32 -3.48 4.39 4.80
CA THR A 32 -4.32 4.59 5.99
C THR A 32 -4.26 6.04 6.47
N GLU A 33 -3.05 6.60 6.60
CA GLU A 33 -2.88 8.00 7.02
C GLU A 33 -3.37 8.98 5.94
N CYS A 34 -3.26 8.61 4.68
CA CYS A 34 -3.75 9.38 3.52
C CYS A 34 -5.27 9.49 3.56
N GLN A 35 -5.97 8.38 3.85
CA GLN A 35 -7.42 8.35 4.08
C GLN A 35 -7.82 9.15 5.32
N ARG A 36 -7.05 9.06 6.42
CA ARG A 36 -7.34 9.73 7.69
C ARG A 36 -7.14 11.25 7.64
N LEU A 37 -6.06 11.72 7.01
CA LEU A 37 -5.64 13.13 7.01
C LEU A 37 -5.99 13.87 5.72
N GLY A 38 -6.11 13.16 4.60
CA GLY A 38 -6.35 13.72 3.27
C GLY A 38 -5.16 14.46 2.65
N LYS A 39 -4.03 14.60 3.37
CA LYS A 39 -2.82 15.26 2.87
C LYS A 39 -1.56 14.97 3.71
N PHE A 40 -0.40 15.08 3.08
CA PHE A 40 0.91 15.00 3.74
C PHE A 40 1.75 16.25 3.47
N TYR A 41 2.52 16.66 4.48
CA TYR A 41 3.54 17.70 4.33
C TYR A 41 4.91 17.04 4.16
N VAL A 42 5.54 17.24 2.99
CA VAL A 42 6.86 16.65 2.66
C VAL A 42 7.81 17.77 2.24
N GLY A 43 8.79 18.06 3.10
CA GLY A 43 9.75 19.13 2.93
C GLY A 43 9.11 20.52 3.00
N ARG A 44 8.74 21.08 1.85
CA ARG A 44 8.02 22.37 1.71
C ARG A 44 6.74 22.27 0.86
N LYS A 45 6.32 21.05 0.52
CA LYS A 45 5.18 20.79 -0.35
C LYS A 45 4.10 20.07 0.44
N THR A 46 2.85 20.44 0.17
CA THR A 46 1.68 19.71 0.66
C THR A 46 1.15 18.86 -0.49
N TYR A 47 1.06 17.55 -0.27
CA TYR A 47 0.49 16.60 -1.22
C TYR A 47 -0.90 16.23 -0.74
N HIS A 48 -1.89 16.36 -1.62
CA HIS A 48 -3.24 15.94 -1.34
C HIS A 48 -3.46 14.49 -1.77
N CYS A 49 -4.21 13.78 -0.95
CA CYS A 49 -4.56 12.39 -1.14
C CYS A 49 -5.90 12.29 -1.89
N THR A 50 -5.94 11.47 -2.93
CA THR A 50 -7.20 11.12 -3.62
C THR A 50 -7.21 9.61 -3.81
N VAL A 51 -8.29 8.96 -3.38
CA VAL A 51 -8.52 7.55 -3.72
C VAL A 51 -8.92 7.52 -5.19
N ILE A 52 -8.24 6.70 -5.98
CA ILE A 52 -8.67 6.41 -7.34
C ILE A 52 -9.65 5.25 -7.20
N GLU A 53 -10.95 5.56 -7.24
CA GLU A 53 -11.99 4.54 -7.33
C GLU A 53 -11.85 3.88 -8.71
N ASP A 54 -11.62 2.56 -8.72
CA ASP A 54 -11.67 1.82 -9.98
C ASP A 54 -13.14 1.80 -10.44
N LYS A 55 -13.37 1.82 -11.76
CA LYS A 55 -14.71 1.87 -12.39
C LYS A 55 -15.70 0.79 -11.89
N ALA A 56 -15.21 -0.24 -11.21
CA ALA A 56 -16.01 -1.29 -10.59
C ALA A 56 -16.74 -0.83 -9.32
N ASP A 57 -16.19 0.12 -8.57
CA ASP A 57 -16.75 0.57 -7.29
C ASP A 57 -17.90 1.58 -7.50
N GLU A 58 -17.91 2.29 -8.63
CA GLU A 58 -18.99 3.24 -8.99
C GLU A 58 -20.30 2.53 -9.35
N ALA A 59 -20.24 1.27 -9.81
CA ALA A 59 -21.42 0.46 -10.14
C ALA A 59 -22.16 -0.06 -8.90
N ASP A 60 -21.54 -0.03 -7.72
CA ASP A 60 -22.13 -0.46 -6.44
C ASP A 60 -22.68 0.71 -5.60
N LYS A 61 -22.48 1.96 -6.03
CA LYS A 61 -23.00 3.11 -5.29
C LYS A 61 -24.53 3.13 -5.35
N PRO A 62 -25.24 3.27 -4.21
CA PRO A 62 -26.68 3.44 -4.20
C PRO A 62 -27.07 4.65 -5.04
N ASP A 63 -27.92 4.42 -6.05
CA ASP A 63 -28.50 5.47 -6.87
C ASP A 63 -29.32 6.43 -5.97
N PRO A 64 -28.88 7.69 -5.81
CA PRO A 64 -29.58 8.65 -4.96
C PRO A 64 -30.97 9.02 -5.49
N ASP A 65 -31.28 8.72 -6.76
CA ASP A 65 -32.59 8.97 -7.37
C ASP A 65 -33.58 7.82 -7.16
N ARG A 66 -33.13 6.62 -6.76
CA ARG A 66 -34.03 5.48 -6.47
C ARG A 66 -34.91 5.70 -5.24
N THR A 67 -34.56 6.65 -4.37
CA THR A 67 -35.31 7.00 -3.15
C THR A 67 -36.19 8.25 -3.29
N ARG A 68 -36.28 8.85 -4.48
CA ARG A 68 -37.15 9.99 -4.78
C ARG A 68 -38.39 9.58 -5.56
#